data_AF-A0A2R5GFV0-F1
#
_entry.id   AF-A0A2R5GFV0-F1
#
_cell.length_a   1.000
_cell.length_b   1.000
_cell.length_c   1.000
_cell.angle_alpha   90.00
_cell.angle_beta   90.00
_cell.angle_gamma   90.00
#
_symmetry.space_group_name_H-M   'P 1'
#
loop_
_entity.id
_entity.type
_entity.pdbx_description
1 polymer ?
#
loop_
_entity_poly.entity_id
_entity_poly.type
_entity_poly.pdbx_seq_one_letter_code
_entity_poly.pdbx_strand_id
1 'polypeptide(L)'
;MELESFITNKAMSVHLNMSFDLEHFAATHDNCVIKSSCPWRCTFYSRGYTMNMYQSGYFILFTRSMDEADVRREMVRLFGIEPVSVVLRNLVVKFYHPGPIVLEVLYDALSGKTVHDFFQSGCAKGGAVPLVIMDKQTFSALRLRPFPRTRITLSVFSSGAIGVAGLKSDEDLARTREYICDTLIPLYARASA
;
A
#
# COMPACT_ATOMS: atom_id res chain seq x y z
N MET A 1 18.70 13.68 -5.92
CA MET A 1 17.94 12.99 -6.98
C MET A 1 16.51 12.88 -6.48
N GLU A 2 15.54 13.47 -7.18
CA GLU A 2 14.13 13.31 -6.81
C GLU A 2 13.61 11.99 -7.37
N LEU A 3 13.00 11.17 -6.51
CA LEU A 3 12.30 9.96 -6.94
C LEU A 3 10.88 10.33 -7.37
N GLU A 4 10.55 10.08 -8.63
CA GLU A 4 9.17 10.13 -9.06
C GLU A 4 8.36 9.07 -8.31
N SER A 5 7.19 9.46 -7.81
CA SER A 5 6.29 8.58 -7.08
C SER A 5 4.85 8.83 -7.45
N PHE A 6 4.05 7.77 -7.53
CA PHE A 6 2.62 7.87 -7.82
C PHE A 6 1.83 6.87 -6.99
N ILE A 7 0.66 7.30 -6.55
CA ILE A 7 -0.27 6.49 -5.79
C ILE A 7 -0.95 5.51 -6.76
N THR A 8 -0.76 4.23 -6.51
CA THR A 8 -1.36 3.17 -7.34
C THR A 8 -2.71 2.72 -6.81
N ASN A 9 -2.89 2.77 -5.49
CA ASN A 9 -4.14 2.42 -4.81
C ASN A 9 -4.15 2.92 -3.36
N LYS A 10 -5.33 3.29 -2.87
CA LYS A 10 -5.70 3.52 -1.47
C LYS A 10 -6.83 2.56 -1.14
N ALA A 11 -6.76 1.92 0.02
CA ALA A 11 -7.85 1.18 0.61
C ALA A 11 -8.28 1.88 1.89
N MET A 12 -9.54 2.29 1.97
CA MET A 12 -10.11 3.01 3.10
C MET A 12 -11.26 2.20 3.66
N SER A 13 -11.33 2.10 4.99
CA SER A 13 -12.55 1.59 5.64
C SER A 13 -13.48 2.74 5.93
N VAL A 14 -14.76 2.53 5.67
CA VAL A 14 -15.82 3.49 5.95
C VAL A 14 -16.84 2.81 6.85
N HIS A 15 -17.37 3.53 7.83
CA HIS A 15 -18.45 3.03 8.69
C HIS A 15 -19.61 4.00 8.68
N LEU A 16 -20.78 3.53 8.25
CA LEU A 16 -22.04 4.22 8.37
C LEU A 16 -22.81 3.68 9.58
N ASN A 17 -23.51 4.55 10.30
CA ASN A 17 -24.32 4.16 11.45
C ASN A 17 -25.70 3.62 11.02
N MET A 18 -25.70 2.62 10.13
CA MET A 18 -26.93 2.00 9.62
C MET A 18 -26.65 0.58 9.12
N SER A 19 -27.72 -0.18 8.93
CA SER A 19 -27.65 -1.47 8.24
C SER A 19 -28.21 -1.35 6.81
N PHE A 20 -27.78 -2.26 5.94
CA PHE A 20 -28.17 -2.27 4.53
C PHE A 20 -28.90 -3.56 4.16
N ASP A 21 -30.05 -3.42 3.51
CA ASP A 21 -30.56 -4.49 2.64
C ASP A 21 -29.77 -4.46 1.33
N LEU A 22 -28.76 -5.33 1.24
CA LEU A 22 -27.87 -5.37 0.08
C LEU A 22 -28.60 -5.82 -1.19
N GLU A 23 -29.58 -6.72 -1.08
CA GLU A 23 -30.35 -7.21 -2.23
C GLU A 23 -31.22 -6.11 -2.80
N HIS A 24 -31.95 -5.38 -1.93
CA HIS A 24 -32.71 -4.21 -2.35
C HIS A 24 -31.81 -3.11 -2.95
N PHE A 25 -30.65 -2.87 -2.34
CA PHE A 25 -29.70 -1.89 -2.86
C PHE A 25 -29.17 -2.30 -4.25
N ALA A 26 -28.81 -3.57 -4.44
CA ALA A 26 -28.35 -4.07 -5.74
C ALA A 26 -29.45 -4.09 -6.80
N ALA A 27 -30.72 -4.31 -6.41
CA ALA A 27 -31.86 -4.25 -7.33
C ALA A 27 -32.16 -2.82 -7.83
N THR A 28 -31.71 -1.80 -7.10
CA THR A 28 -31.91 -0.38 -7.44
C THR A 28 -30.66 0.30 -8.00
N HIS A 29 -29.51 -0.39 -8.01
CA HIS A 29 -28.22 0.13 -8.45
C HIS A 29 -27.50 -0.89 -9.34
N ASP A 30 -27.58 -0.70 -10.65
CA ASP A 30 -27.01 -1.59 -11.68
C ASP A 30 -25.50 -1.85 -11.54
N ASN A 31 -24.80 -0.95 -10.84
CA ASN A 31 -23.38 -1.02 -10.60
C ASN A 31 -23.01 -1.72 -9.28
N CYS A 32 -23.97 -2.31 -8.57
CA CYS A 32 -23.74 -3.12 -7.38
C CYS A 32 -23.92 -4.60 -7.71
N VAL A 33 -22.85 -5.39 -7.63
CA VAL A 33 -22.87 -6.82 -7.96
C VAL A 33 -22.79 -7.66 -6.69
N ILE A 34 -23.81 -8.49 -6.47
CA ILE A 34 -23.82 -9.56 -5.47
C ILE A 34 -23.55 -10.89 -6.18
N LYS A 35 -22.56 -11.64 -5.70
CA LYS A 35 -22.27 -12.98 -6.21
C LYS A 35 -23.00 -14.01 -5.37
N SER A 36 -23.60 -15.02 -5.99
CA SER A 36 -24.26 -16.13 -5.30
C SER A 36 -23.33 -16.88 -4.34
N SER A 37 -22.03 -16.92 -4.63
CA SER A 37 -21.02 -17.52 -3.74
C SER A 37 -20.69 -16.67 -2.51
N CYS A 38 -21.07 -15.39 -2.49
CA CYS A 38 -20.76 -14.44 -1.42
C CYS A 38 -21.92 -13.43 -1.23
N PRO A 39 -23.12 -13.90 -0.81
CA PRO A 39 -24.31 -13.04 -0.72
C PRO A 39 -24.20 -11.97 0.37
N TRP A 40 -23.27 -12.14 1.32
CA TRP A 40 -23.02 -11.22 2.44
C TRP A 40 -22.30 -9.92 2.05
N ARG A 41 -21.97 -9.73 0.76
CA ARG A 41 -21.26 -8.53 0.26
C ARG A 41 -21.75 -8.12 -1.12
N CYS A 42 -21.99 -6.83 -1.29
CA CYS A 42 -22.11 -6.22 -2.61
C CYS A 42 -20.78 -5.56 -3.02
N THR A 43 -20.35 -5.73 -4.27
CA THR A 43 -19.25 -4.93 -4.83
C THR A 43 -19.83 -3.86 -5.75
N PHE A 44 -19.72 -2.60 -5.31
CA PHE A 44 -20.17 -1.42 -6.04
C PHE A 44 -19.04 -0.85 -6.90
N TYR A 45 -19.34 -0.57 -8.17
CA TYR A 45 -18.40 -0.04 -9.14
C TYR A 45 -18.77 1.39 -9.51
N SER A 46 -17.85 2.34 -9.31
CA SER A 46 -18.04 3.72 -9.72
C SER A 46 -16.88 4.19 -10.58
N ARG A 47 -17.02 5.38 -11.17
CA ARG A 47 -15.94 5.98 -11.94
C ARG A 47 -14.82 6.41 -10.98
N GLY A 48 -13.73 5.65 -10.99
CA GLY A 48 -12.51 5.98 -10.24
C GLY A 48 -12.37 5.27 -8.88
N TYR A 49 -13.37 4.51 -8.43
CA TYR A 49 -13.26 3.69 -7.23
C TYR A 49 -14.16 2.45 -7.29
N THR A 50 -13.84 1.48 -6.44
CA THR A 50 -14.70 0.32 -6.17
C THR A 50 -14.94 0.22 -4.68
N MET A 51 -16.08 -0.31 -4.26
CA MET A 51 -16.43 -0.40 -2.85
C MET A 51 -17.06 -1.75 -2.54
N ASN A 52 -16.49 -2.45 -1.56
CA ASN A 52 -17.11 -3.62 -0.98
C ASN A 52 -18.01 -3.18 0.16
N MET A 53 -19.31 -3.40 0.01
CA MET A 53 -20.35 -3.06 0.97
C MET A 53 -20.82 -4.28 1.74
N TYR A 54 -21.11 -4.09 3.02
CA TYR A 54 -21.53 -5.14 3.93
C TYR A 54 -22.81 -4.68 4.65
N GLN A 55 -23.67 -5.65 5.02
CA GLN A 55 -24.96 -5.37 5.65
C GLN A 55 -24.85 -4.59 6.97
N SER A 56 -23.70 -4.66 7.65
CA SER A 56 -23.43 -3.92 8.89
C SER A 56 -23.19 -2.42 8.72
N GLY A 57 -23.18 -1.88 7.50
CA GLY A 57 -22.80 -0.49 7.23
C GLY A 57 -21.30 -0.22 7.24
N TYR A 58 -20.48 -1.28 7.37
CA TYR A 58 -19.05 -1.21 7.18
C TYR A 58 -18.71 -1.40 5.70
N PHE A 59 -17.82 -0.58 5.13
CA PHE A 59 -17.36 -0.68 3.75
C PHE A 59 -15.84 -0.71 3.64
N ILE A 60 -15.33 -1.31 2.55
CA ILE A 60 -13.94 -1.12 2.11
C ILE A 60 -13.96 -0.48 0.72
N LEU A 61 -13.47 0.76 0.64
CA LEU A 61 -13.36 1.53 -0.59
C LEU A 61 -11.93 1.47 -1.14
N PHE A 62 -11.79 1.21 -2.43
CA PHE A 62 -10.53 1.19 -3.17
C PHE A 62 -10.53 2.28 -4.23
N THR A 63 -9.54 3.17 -4.19
CA THR A 63 -9.46 4.36 -5.05
C THR A 63 -8.00 4.74 -5.29
N ARG A 64 -7.73 5.56 -6.31
CA ARG A 64 -6.39 6.12 -6.54
C ARG A 64 -6.27 7.57 -6.06
N SER A 65 -7.33 8.34 -6.25
CA SER A 65 -7.31 9.80 -6.11
C SER A 65 -7.96 10.29 -4.83
N MET A 66 -9.07 9.69 -4.42
CA MET A 66 -9.90 10.26 -3.35
C MET A 66 -9.13 10.35 -2.03
N ASP A 67 -9.33 11.46 -1.33
CA ASP A 67 -8.94 11.64 0.06
C ASP A 67 -10.11 11.35 1.02
N GLU A 68 -9.92 11.59 2.31
CA GLU A 68 -10.99 11.38 3.31
C GLU A 68 -12.22 12.26 3.02
N ALA A 69 -12.01 13.53 2.67
CA ALA A 69 -13.11 14.47 2.45
C ALA A 69 -13.92 14.10 1.19
N ASP A 70 -13.24 13.65 0.13
CA ASP A 70 -13.88 13.09 -1.07
C ASP A 70 -14.76 11.88 -0.71
N VAL A 71 -14.23 10.96 0.10
CA VAL A 71 -14.98 9.76 0.51
C VAL A 71 -16.21 10.14 1.33
N ARG A 72 -16.10 11.08 2.28
CA ARG A 72 -17.24 11.58 3.07
C ARG A 72 -18.34 12.15 2.18
N ARG A 73 -17.99 13.06 1.27
CA ARG A 73 -18.93 13.63 0.29
C ARG A 73 -19.61 12.55 -0.54
N GLU A 74 -18.85 11.54 -0.97
CA GLU A 74 -19.40 10.45 -1.78
C GLU A 74 -20.39 9.57 -0.98
N MET A 75 -20.13 9.32 0.30
CA MET A 75 -21.07 8.58 1.16
C MET A 75 -22.36 9.36 1.39
N VAL A 76 -22.27 10.67 1.63
CA VAL A 76 -23.45 11.55 1.74
C VAL A 76 -24.23 11.56 0.42
N ARG A 77 -23.54 11.61 -0.73
CA ARG A 77 -24.18 11.59 -2.04
C ARG A 77 -24.92 10.28 -2.31
N LEU A 78 -24.32 9.13 -1.96
CA LEU A 78 -24.90 7.81 -2.23
C LEU A 78 -25.99 7.41 -1.22
N PHE A 79 -25.81 7.75 0.06
CA PHE A 79 -26.63 7.21 1.15
C PHE A 79 -27.36 8.29 1.95
N GLY A 80 -27.12 9.57 1.67
CA GLY A 80 -27.70 10.68 2.43
C GLY A 80 -27.17 10.82 3.86
N ILE A 81 -26.09 10.10 4.21
CA ILE A 81 -25.61 9.96 5.59
C ILE A 81 -24.11 10.23 5.66
N GLU A 82 -23.72 11.05 6.64
CA GLU A 82 -22.32 11.30 6.96
C GLU A 82 -21.70 10.07 7.66
N PRO A 83 -20.55 9.57 7.20
CA PRO A 83 -19.90 8.42 7.82
C PRO A 83 -19.38 8.74 9.22
N VAL A 84 -19.59 7.79 10.14
CA VAL A 84 -19.06 7.82 11.52
C VAL A 84 -17.54 7.85 11.49
N SER A 85 -16.93 7.09 10.59
CA SER A 85 -15.49 7.07 10.42
C SER A 85 -15.08 6.74 9.00
N VAL A 86 -13.96 7.32 8.59
CA VAL A 86 -13.24 7.02 7.37
C VAL A 86 -11.78 6.86 7.77
N VAL A 87 -11.17 5.70 7.47
CA VAL A 87 -9.81 5.38 7.93
C VAL A 87 -9.01 4.78 6.78
N LEU A 88 -7.85 5.38 6.48
CA LEU A 88 -6.89 4.79 5.55
C LEU A 88 -6.34 3.48 6.15
N ARG A 89 -6.59 2.36 5.46
CA ARG A 89 -6.12 1.03 5.88
C ARG A 89 -4.84 0.61 5.19
N ASN A 90 -4.67 1.05 3.94
CA ASN A 90 -3.51 0.72 3.14
C ASN A 90 -3.34 1.74 2.01
N LEU A 91 -2.16 2.32 1.89
CA LEU A 91 -1.72 3.10 0.75
C LEU A 91 -0.63 2.31 0.00
N VAL A 92 -0.77 2.24 -1.31
CA VAL A 92 0.17 1.58 -2.22
C VAL A 92 0.76 2.61 -3.16
N VAL A 93 2.06 2.84 -3.05
CA VAL A 93 2.80 3.81 -3.85
C VAL A 93 3.85 3.07 -4.68
N LYS A 94 4.13 3.57 -5.87
CA LYS A 94 5.24 3.10 -6.69
C LYS A 94 6.23 4.22 -6.91
N PHE A 95 7.51 3.92 -6.73
CA PHE A 95 8.65 4.79 -7.02
C PHE A 95 9.39 4.25 -8.25
N TYR A 96 10.08 5.14 -8.96
CA TYR A 96 10.97 4.75 -10.07
C TYR A 96 12.39 5.25 -9.86
N HIS A 97 13.33 4.32 -9.88
CA HIS A 97 14.74 4.61 -10.02
C HIS A 97 15.12 4.56 -11.52
N PRO A 98 15.87 5.55 -12.04
CA PRO A 98 16.33 5.53 -13.42
C PRO A 98 17.43 4.47 -13.59
N GLY A 99 17.07 3.33 -14.18
CA GLY A 99 18.02 2.30 -14.60
C GLY A 99 17.70 0.91 -14.06
N PRO A 100 18.27 -0.13 -14.68
CA PRO A 100 18.08 -1.50 -14.22
C PRO A 100 18.76 -1.74 -12.87
N ILE A 101 18.18 -2.64 -12.07
CA ILE A 101 18.72 -3.07 -10.77
C ILE A 101 19.10 -4.55 -10.87
N VAL A 102 20.36 -4.86 -10.52
CA VAL A 102 20.82 -6.24 -10.34
C VAL A 102 20.38 -6.72 -8.96
N LEU A 103 19.27 -7.48 -8.91
CA LEU A 103 18.61 -7.84 -7.66
C LEU A 103 19.47 -8.70 -6.73
N GLU A 104 20.34 -9.55 -7.28
CA GLU A 104 21.25 -10.41 -6.54
C GLU A 104 22.27 -9.61 -5.75
N VAL A 105 22.91 -8.63 -6.37
CA VAL A 105 23.91 -7.78 -5.71
C VAL A 105 23.25 -6.98 -4.58
N LEU A 106 22.04 -6.49 -4.83
CA LEU A 106 21.24 -5.81 -3.81
C LEU A 106 20.85 -6.76 -2.66
N TYR A 107 20.44 -7.99 -2.99
CA TYR A 107 20.12 -9.01 -2.00
C TYR A 107 21.33 -9.32 -1.11
N ASP A 108 22.50 -9.53 -1.70
CA ASP A 108 23.73 -9.81 -0.96
C ASP A 108 24.15 -8.62 -0.09
N ALA A 109 24.06 -7.39 -0.62
CA ALA A 109 24.39 -6.17 0.12
C ALA A 109 23.45 -5.89 1.29
N LEU A 110 22.20 -6.34 1.23
CA LEU A 110 21.22 -6.18 2.31
C LEU A 110 21.26 -7.35 3.29
N SER A 111 21.48 -8.57 2.81
CA SER A 111 21.56 -9.79 3.62
C SER A 111 22.89 -9.91 4.38
N GLY A 112 23.97 -9.36 3.81
CA GLY A 112 25.31 -9.39 4.39
C GLY A 112 25.57 -8.34 5.47
N LYS A 113 24.67 -7.36 5.65
CA LYS A 113 24.79 -6.37 6.74
C LYS A 113 24.39 -7.03 8.05
N THR A 114 25.38 -7.30 8.89
CA THR A 114 25.12 -7.74 10.26
C THR A 114 24.51 -6.58 11.05
N VAL A 115 23.82 -6.90 12.15
CA VAL A 115 23.28 -5.92 13.11
C VAL A 115 24.31 -4.82 13.44
N HIS A 116 25.60 -5.17 13.46
CA HIS A 116 26.70 -4.30 13.85
C HIS A 116 26.97 -3.14 12.85
N ASP A 117 26.72 -3.33 11.55
CA ASP A 117 26.97 -2.31 10.51
C ASP A 117 25.92 -1.20 10.53
N PHE A 118 24.70 -1.51 10.99
CA PHE A 118 23.63 -0.53 11.16
C PHE A 118 23.86 0.40 12.37
N PHE A 119 24.65 -0.02 13.36
CA PHE A 119 24.93 0.78 14.55
C PHE A 119 26.06 1.81 14.36
N GLN A 120 26.93 1.63 13.35
CA GLN A 120 28.04 2.56 13.09
C GLN A 120 27.62 3.80 12.27
N SER A 121 26.52 3.73 11.51
CA SER A 121 25.86 4.91 10.94
C SER A 121 24.98 5.53 12.03
N GLY A 122 25.57 6.40 12.85
CA GLY A 122 24.94 6.96 14.05
C GLY A 122 23.57 7.58 13.81
N CYS A 123 22.52 6.82 14.16
CA CYS A 123 21.20 7.25 14.66
C CYS A 123 20.23 6.05 14.64
N ALA A 124 20.09 5.33 15.75
CA ALA A 124 18.81 4.86 16.33
C ALA A 124 18.99 3.65 17.26
N LYS A 125 18.49 3.81 18.49
CA LYS A 125 18.32 2.76 19.49
C LYS A 125 17.36 1.68 18.95
N GLY A 126 17.86 0.46 18.76
CA GLY A 126 17.04 -0.76 18.61
C GLY A 126 16.66 -1.19 17.19
N GLY A 127 17.50 -0.91 16.19
CA GLY A 127 17.25 -1.27 14.78
C GLY A 127 17.25 -2.79 14.54
N ALA A 128 16.07 -3.38 14.41
CA ALA A 128 15.92 -4.74 13.91
C ALA A 128 16.28 -4.78 12.42
N VAL A 129 17.08 -5.78 12.01
CA VAL A 129 17.57 -5.98 10.63
C VAL A 129 16.38 -6.07 9.66
N PRO A 130 16.45 -5.41 8.49
CA PRO A 130 15.40 -5.56 7.48
C PRO A 130 15.25 -7.03 7.06
N LEU A 131 14.01 -7.50 6.94
CA LEU A 131 13.77 -8.83 6.37
C LEU A 131 13.87 -8.74 4.85
N VAL A 132 14.76 -9.53 4.27
CA VAL A 132 15.03 -9.59 2.83
C VAL A 132 14.66 -10.98 2.32
N ILE A 133 13.85 -11.06 1.27
CA ILE A 133 13.42 -12.33 0.68
C ILE A 133 13.59 -12.24 -0.84
N MET A 134 14.33 -13.18 -1.41
CA MET A 134 14.46 -13.36 -2.86
C MET A 134 14.13 -14.81 -3.21
N ASP A 135 13.00 -15.00 -3.88
CA ASP A 135 12.62 -16.27 -4.47
C ASP A 135 12.13 -16.00 -5.89
N LYS A 136 13.04 -16.16 -6.84
CA LYS A 136 12.79 -15.85 -8.26
C LYS A 136 11.88 -16.86 -8.95
N GLN A 137 11.67 -18.04 -8.36
CA GLN A 137 10.77 -19.04 -8.92
C GLN A 137 9.31 -18.67 -8.65
N THR A 138 9.03 -18.07 -7.49
CA THR A 138 7.67 -17.67 -7.10
C THR A 138 7.36 -16.20 -7.36
N PHE A 139 8.36 -15.31 -7.36
CA PHE A 139 8.15 -13.88 -7.52
C PHE A 139 9.33 -13.14 -8.14
N SER A 140 9.07 -12.33 -9.17
CA SER A 140 10.11 -11.66 -9.98
C SER A 140 10.76 -10.42 -9.35
N ALA A 141 10.54 -10.19 -8.05
CA ALA A 141 11.04 -9.00 -7.36
C ALA A 141 11.64 -9.36 -6.00
N LEU A 142 12.64 -8.58 -5.59
CA LEU A 142 13.20 -8.64 -4.25
C LEU A 142 12.19 -8.05 -3.26
N ARG A 143 11.79 -8.82 -2.26
CA ARG A 143 10.86 -8.36 -1.21
C ARG A 143 11.63 -7.93 0.03
N LEU A 144 11.25 -6.78 0.56
CA LEU A 144 11.88 -6.18 1.73
C LEU A 144 10.83 -5.76 2.76
N ARG A 145 11.14 -5.94 4.04
CA ARG A 145 10.46 -5.26 5.15
C ARG A 145 11.48 -4.39 5.88
N PRO A 146 11.55 -3.10 5.54
CA PRO A 146 12.58 -2.21 6.08
C PRO A 146 12.37 -1.91 7.57
N PHE A 147 11.13 -2.02 8.07
CA PHE A 147 10.79 -1.73 9.47
C PHE A 147 10.09 -2.95 10.09
N PRO A 148 10.80 -3.80 10.85
CA PRO A 148 10.28 -5.10 11.32
C PRO A 148 9.02 -5.05 12.19
N ARG A 149 8.71 -3.90 12.80
CA ARG A 149 7.49 -3.68 13.60
C ARG A 149 6.31 -3.14 12.78
N THR A 150 6.49 -2.93 11.48
CA THR A 150 5.46 -2.40 10.60
C THR A 150 4.99 -3.48 9.62
N ARG A 151 3.87 -3.21 8.94
CA ARG A 151 3.42 -4.04 7.81
C ARG A 151 3.91 -3.51 6.46
N ILE A 152 4.84 -2.55 6.48
CA ILE A 152 5.35 -1.93 5.26
C ILE A 152 6.23 -2.94 4.53
N THR A 153 5.91 -3.16 3.26
CA THR A 153 6.65 -4.06 2.37
C THR A 153 7.05 -3.33 1.12
N LEU A 154 8.29 -3.51 0.70
CA LEU A 154 8.81 -3.03 -0.57
C LEU A 154 8.99 -4.23 -1.50
N SER A 155 8.72 -4.03 -2.78
CA SER A 155 9.03 -4.96 -3.87
C SER A 155 9.89 -4.22 -4.88
N VAL A 156 11.16 -4.59 -4.98
CA VAL A 156 12.13 -4.00 -5.90
C VAL A 156 12.23 -4.88 -7.14
N PHE A 157 11.96 -4.30 -8.29
CA PHE A 157 12.00 -4.97 -9.59
C PHE A 157 13.30 -4.63 -10.31
N SER A 158 13.79 -5.55 -11.16
CA SER A 158 14.99 -5.34 -11.96
C SER A 158 14.87 -4.17 -12.96
N SER A 159 13.65 -3.70 -13.23
CA SER A 159 13.37 -2.54 -14.08
C SER A 159 13.61 -1.18 -13.41
N GLY A 160 14.00 -1.14 -12.13
CA GLY A 160 14.11 0.11 -11.36
C GLY A 160 12.80 0.52 -10.67
N ALA A 161 11.70 -0.17 -10.93
CA ALA A 161 10.45 0.04 -10.22
C ALA A 161 10.52 -0.46 -8.77
N ILE A 162 9.97 0.32 -7.84
CA ILE A 162 9.86 -0.03 -6.42
C ILE A 162 8.41 0.12 -5.99
N GLY A 163 7.72 -1.00 -5.76
CA GLY A 163 6.37 -1.01 -5.21
C GLY A 163 6.41 -0.98 -3.68
N VAL A 164 5.58 -0.15 -3.06
CA VAL A 164 5.46 -0.01 -1.60
C VAL A 164 4.02 -0.23 -1.22
N ALA A 165 3.78 -1.10 -0.23
CA ALA A 165 2.46 -1.35 0.34
C ALA A 165 2.53 -1.37 1.87
N GLY A 166 1.37 -1.28 2.51
CA GLY A 166 1.23 -1.31 3.97
C GLY A 166 1.34 0.06 4.64
N LEU A 167 1.43 1.14 3.87
CA LEU A 167 1.51 2.51 4.37
C LEU A 167 0.14 2.93 4.95
N LYS A 168 0.14 3.62 6.09
CA LYS A 168 -1.10 4.07 6.74
C LYS A 168 -1.17 5.58 6.98
N SER A 169 -0.09 6.30 6.74
CA SER A 169 -0.01 7.73 6.91
C SER A 169 1.07 8.35 6.02
N ASP A 170 1.13 9.68 5.99
CA ASP A 170 2.15 10.42 5.27
C ASP A 170 3.52 10.30 5.94
N GLU A 171 3.59 10.10 7.27
CA GLU A 171 4.87 9.82 7.94
C GLU A 171 5.45 8.46 7.52
N ASP A 172 4.60 7.44 7.36
CA ASP A 172 5.03 6.14 6.83
C ASP A 172 5.61 6.29 5.41
N LEU A 173 4.98 7.12 4.57
CA LEU A 173 5.44 7.41 3.22
C LEU A 173 6.77 8.16 3.23
N ALA A 174 6.90 9.20 4.04
CA ALA A 174 8.11 10.00 4.18
C ALA A 174 9.29 9.14 4.66
N ARG A 175 9.11 8.36 5.74
CA ARG A 175 10.13 7.45 6.26
C ARG A 175 10.53 6.38 5.24
N THR A 176 9.58 5.87 4.46
CA THR A 176 9.89 4.89 3.41
C THR A 176 10.66 5.52 2.26
N ARG A 177 10.32 6.75 1.87
CA ARG A 177 11.06 7.50 0.85
C ARG A 177 12.50 7.75 1.29
N GLU A 178 12.71 8.18 2.53
CA GLU A 178 14.03 8.35 3.14
C GLU A 178 14.83 7.05 3.09
N TYR A 179 14.26 5.92 3.52
CA TYR A 179 14.92 4.62 3.41
C TYR A 179 15.33 4.25 1.98
N ILE A 180 14.47 4.51 0.99
CA ILE A 180 14.81 4.24 -0.42
C ILE A 180 15.96 5.14 -0.89
N CYS A 181 15.90 6.44 -0.60
CA CYS A 181 16.91 7.43 -1.00
C CYS A 181 18.26 7.21 -0.33
N ASP A 182 18.27 6.92 0.96
CA ASP A 182 19.49 6.97 1.77
C ASP A 182 20.11 5.59 1.96
N THR A 183 19.31 4.52 1.80
CA THR A 183 19.79 3.14 1.93
C THR A 183 19.79 2.39 0.62
N LEU A 184 18.65 2.29 -0.07
CA LEU A 184 18.55 1.41 -1.24
C LEU A 184 19.30 1.96 -2.46
N ILE A 185 19.06 3.21 -2.82
CA ILE A 185 19.69 3.83 -4.00
C ILE A 185 21.22 3.83 -3.94
N PRO A 186 21.88 4.18 -2.82
CA PRO A 186 23.33 4.11 -2.73
C PRO A 186 23.88 2.70 -2.91
N LEU A 187 23.13 1.66 -2.51
CA LEU A 187 23.51 0.27 -2.76
C LEU A 187 23.37 -0.09 -4.24
N TYR A 188 22.37 0.46 -4.95
CA TYR A 188 22.24 0.28 -6.40
C TYR A 188 23.43 0.87 -7.15
N ALA A 189 23.83 2.10 -6.78
CA ALA A 189 24.91 2.80 -7.46
C ALA A 189 26.25 2.05 -7.34
N ARG A 190 26.50 1.39 -6.20
CA ARG A 190 27.69 0.55 -6.00
C ARG A 190 27.62 -0.78 -6.73
N ALA A 191 26.43 -1.33 -6.89
CA ALA A 191 26.20 -2.61 -7.56
C ALA A 191 26.37 -2.53 -9.08
N SER A 192 26.20 -1.33 -9.65
CA SER A 192 26.28 -1.07 -11.09
C SER A 192 27.63 -0.52 -11.57
N ALA A 193 28.56 -0.27 -10.63
CA ALA A 193 29.92 0.21 -10.90
C ALA A 193 30.91 -0.97 -10.89
#